data_AF-A0A355C0R5-F1
#
_entry.id   AF-A0A355C0R5-F1
#
_cell.length_a   1.000
_cell.length_b   1.000
_cell.length_c   1.000
_cell.angle_alpha   90.00
_cell.angle_beta   90.00
_cell.angle_gamma   90.00
#
_symmetry.space_group_name_H-M   'P 1'
#
loop_
_entity.id
_entity.type
_entity.pdbx_description
1 polymer ?
#
loop_
_entity_poly.entity_id
_entity_poly.type
_entity_poly.pdbx_seq_one_letter_code
_entity_poly.pdbx_strand_id
1 'polypeptide(L)'
;AEMVTVAVRRVNLSDRSKPMLTDHLDPKKFVYLPNTAGCFTGEEAIRTLRLAREAGGWDLVKLEVLGEARTLYPDMRETLKATEVLAKEGFLPMVYCADDPIAAKQLEEAGAVAVMPLGAPIGSGLGIQNRVTIRLIVEGAGVPVLVDAGVGT
;
A
#
# COMPACT_ATOMS: atom_id res chain seq x y z
N ALA A 1 -11.04 -6.04 -12.95
CA ALA A 1 -9.85 -5.90 -12.07
C ALA A 1 -9.28 -7.29 -11.84
N GLU A 2 -7.96 -7.45 -11.93
CA GLU A 2 -7.25 -8.74 -11.79
C GLU A 2 -6.50 -8.86 -10.45
N MET A 3 -6.49 -7.77 -9.67
CA MET A 3 -5.88 -7.68 -8.34
C MET A 3 -6.88 -7.09 -7.35
N VAL A 4 -6.89 -7.60 -6.13
CA VAL A 4 -7.81 -7.17 -5.06
C VAL A 4 -7.02 -6.88 -3.78
N THR A 5 -7.25 -5.71 -3.19
CA THR A 5 -6.65 -5.35 -1.91
C THR A 5 -7.38 -6.00 -0.74
N VAL A 6 -6.63 -6.45 0.25
CA VAL A 6 -7.18 -7.20 1.39
C VAL A 6 -6.67 -6.59 2.69
N ALA A 7 -7.59 -6.05 3.48
CA ALA A 7 -7.25 -5.54 4.81
C ALA A 7 -6.97 -6.71 5.76
N VAL A 8 -5.69 -6.94 6.06
CA VAL A 8 -5.21 -8.10 6.85
C VAL A 8 -5.87 -8.14 8.23
N ARG A 9 -6.10 -6.97 8.85
CA ARG A 9 -6.80 -6.84 10.15
C ARG A 9 -8.26 -7.35 10.13
N ARG A 10 -8.87 -7.51 8.95
CA ARG A 10 -10.25 -7.99 8.78
C ARG A 10 -10.34 -9.44 8.32
N VAL A 11 -9.21 -10.11 8.10
CA VAL A 11 -9.17 -11.54 7.76
C VAL A 11 -8.90 -12.33 9.03
N ASN A 12 -9.71 -13.37 9.29
CA ASN A 12 -9.43 -14.30 10.39
C ASN A 12 -8.27 -15.22 10.02
N LEU A 13 -7.04 -14.79 10.34
CA LEU A 13 -5.84 -15.59 10.11
C LEU A 13 -5.66 -16.71 11.16
N SER A 14 -6.26 -16.56 12.35
CA SER A 14 -6.10 -17.48 13.48
C SER A 14 -7.22 -18.52 13.63
N ASP A 15 -8.40 -18.24 13.08
CA ASP A 15 -9.59 -19.08 13.22
C ASP A 15 -10.02 -19.65 11.87
N ARG A 16 -9.50 -20.83 11.54
CA ARG A 16 -9.81 -21.57 10.29
C ARG A 16 -11.29 -21.97 10.16
N SER A 17 -12.10 -21.83 11.21
CA SER A 17 -13.53 -22.14 11.16
C SER A 17 -14.40 -20.99 10.64
N LYS A 18 -13.82 -19.79 10.49
CA LYS A 18 -14.51 -18.61 9.97
C LYS A 18 -14.22 -18.42 8.48
N PRO A 19 -15.17 -17.81 7.73
CA PRO A 19 -14.99 -17.56 6.31
C PRO A 19 -13.74 -16.74 6.04
N MET A 20 -12.89 -17.22 5.14
CA MET A 20 -11.76 -16.50 4.59
C MET A 20 -12.15 -15.82 3.29
N LEU A 21 -11.44 -14.76 2.92
CA LEU A 21 -11.68 -14.08 1.64
C LEU A 21 -11.43 -15.02 0.44
N THR A 22 -10.58 -16.03 0.60
CA THR A 22 -10.32 -17.09 -0.39
C THR A 22 -11.52 -18.02 -0.63
N ASP A 23 -12.52 -18.01 0.25
CA ASP A 23 -13.75 -18.79 0.06
C ASP A 23 -14.67 -18.14 -0.98
N HIS A 24 -14.46 -16.86 -1.29
CA HIS A 24 -15.28 -16.07 -2.20
C HIS A 24 -14.53 -15.62 -3.45
N LEU A 25 -13.21 -15.48 -3.38
CA LEU A 25 -12.35 -15.09 -4.49
C LEU A 25 -11.32 -16.20 -4.72
N ASP A 26 -11.23 -16.68 -5.95
CA ASP A 26 -10.29 -17.76 -6.30
C ASP A 26 -8.87 -17.19 -6.44
N PRO A 27 -7.89 -17.63 -5.63
CA PRO A 27 -6.50 -17.17 -5.75
C PRO A 27 -5.82 -17.55 -7.06
N LYS A 28 -6.41 -18.43 -7.86
CA LYS A 28 -5.95 -18.69 -9.24
C LYS A 28 -6.43 -17.65 -10.24
N LYS A 29 -7.44 -16.84 -9.89
CA LYS A 29 -8.04 -15.83 -10.76
C LYS A 29 -7.69 -14.41 -10.36
N PHE A 30 -7.32 -14.19 -9.10
CA PHE A 30 -7.03 -12.86 -8.58
C PHE A 30 -5.71 -12.83 -7.84
N VAL A 31 -4.94 -11.76 -8.09
CA VAL A 31 -3.78 -11.43 -7.25
C VAL A 31 -4.27 -10.77 -5.97
N TYR A 32 -3.89 -11.35 -4.83
CA TYR A 32 -4.17 -10.78 -3.52
C TYR A 32 -3.09 -9.77 -3.16
N LEU A 33 -3.52 -8.58 -2.73
CA LEU A 33 -2.64 -7.52 -2.26
C LEU A 33 -2.97 -7.19 -0.80
N PRO A 34 -2.37 -7.92 0.17
CA PRO A 34 -2.51 -7.61 1.59
C PRO A 34 -2.08 -6.18 1.87
N ASN A 35 -2.87 -5.45 2.65
CA ASN A 35 -2.58 -4.06 3.00
C ASN A 35 -2.52 -3.81 4.51
N THR A 36 -1.93 -2.68 4.86
CA THR A 36 -1.76 -2.21 6.24
C THR A 36 -2.73 -1.08 6.60
N ALA A 37 -3.90 -1.02 5.95
CA ALA A 37 -4.90 0.00 6.22
C ALA A 37 -5.21 0.10 7.73
N GLY A 38 -5.11 1.32 8.26
CA GLY A 38 -5.30 1.60 9.69
C GLY A 38 -4.08 1.35 10.58
N CYS A 39 -2.89 1.16 10.01
CA CYS A 39 -1.62 1.23 10.74
C CYS A 39 -1.12 2.69 10.79
N PHE A 40 -0.73 3.14 11.99
CA PHE A 40 -0.28 4.52 12.22
C PHE A 40 1.22 4.63 12.53
N THR A 41 1.93 3.50 12.55
CA THR A 41 3.38 3.44 12.70
C THR A 41 3.98 2.45 11.72
N GLY A 42 5.26 2.62 11.38
CA GLY A 42 5.96 1.70 10.49
C GLY A 42 6.04 0.30 11.09
N GLU A 43 6.25 0.20 12.41
CA GLU A 43 6.31 -1.08 13.13
C GLU A 43 4.99 -1.87 13.05
N GLU A 44 3.85 -1.20 13.23
CA GLU A 44 2.54 -1.85 13.07
C GLU A 44 2.33 -2.38 11.66
N ALA A 45 2.72 -1.60 10.65
CA ALA A 45 2.60 -1.99 9.25
C ALA A 45 3.48 -3.19 8.92
N ILE A 46 4.76 -3.17 9.33
CA ILE A 46 5.70 -4.28 9.15
C ILE A 46 5.16 -5.55 9.81
N ARG A 47 4.73 -5.46 11.08
CA ARG A 47 4.18 -6.60 11.82
C ARG A 47 2.94 -7.17 11.12
N THR A 48 2.05 -6.30 10.62
CA THR A 48 0.84 -6.71 9.91
C THR A 48 1.17 -7.49 8.63
N LEU A 49 2.16 -7.05 7.85
CA LEU A 49 2.54 -7.72 6.60
C LEU A 49 3.31 -9.02 6.83
N ARG A 50 4.14 -9.11 7.87
CA ARG A 50 4.75 -10.38 8.30
C ARG A 50 3.69 -11.42 8.64
N LEU A 51 2.66 -11.04 9.40
CA LEU A 51 1.53 -11.93 9.71
C LEU A 51 0.76 -12.34 8.44
N ALA A 52 0.57 -11.42 7.50
CA ALA A 52 -0.06 -11.75 6.21
C ALA A 52 0.76 -12.78 5.43
N ARG A 53 2.08 -12.60 5.34
CA ARG A 53 2.99 -13.55 4.69
C ARG A 53 2.96 -14.91 5.36
N GLU A 54 2.99 -14.98 6.69
CA GLU A 54 2.90 -16.25 7.42
C GLU A 54 1.57 -16.98 7.15
N ALA A 55 0.47 -16.24 7.03
CA ALA A 55 -0.85 -16.83 6.86
C ALA A 55 -1.18 -17.25 5.42
N GLY A 56 -0.67 -16.53 4.41
CA GLY A 56 -1.03 -16.78 3.01
C GLY A 56 0.10 -16.76 2.00
N GLY A 57 1.36 -16.62 2.44
CA GLY A 57 2.53 -16.71 1.57
C GLY A 57 2.68 -15.55 0.59
N TRP A 58 2.11 -14.38 0.89
CA TRP A 58 2.15 -13.23 0.00
C TRP A 58 3.41 -12.39 0.18
N ASP A 59 4.16 -12.20 -0.90
CA ASP A 59 5.31 -11.29 -0.95
C ASP A 59 4.95 -9.90 -1.49
N LEU A 60 4.00 -9.85 -2.43
CA LEU A 60 3.45 -8.59 -2.95
C LEU A 60 2.47 -8.00 -1.95
N VAL A 61 2.72 -6.77 -1.52
CA VAL A 61 1.99 -6.13 -0.41
C VAL A 61 1.75 -4.65 -0.69
N LYS A 62 0.62 -4.13 -0.22
CA LYS A 62 0.32 -2.69 -0.20
C LYS A 62 0.71 -2.10 1.15
N LEU A 63 1.75 -1.27 1.15
CA LEU A 63 2.20 -0.56 2.35
C LEU A 63 1.48 0.78 2.47
N GLU A 64 0.80 0.97 3.59
CA GLU A 64 0.10 2.18 4.02
C GLU A 64 0.47 2.48 5.47
N VAL A 65 1.17 3.59 5.72
CA VAL A 65 1.44 4.09 7.09
C VAL A 65 0.84 5.48 7.22
N LEU A 66 -0.21 5.62 8.02
CA LEU A 66 -0.98 6.85 8.14
C LEU A 66 -0.44 7.72 9.27
N GLY A 67 -0.36 9.04 9.06
CA GLY A 67 0.04 9.99 10.10
C GLY A 67 -1.07 10.25 11.13
N GLU A 68 -2.34 10.26 10.71
CA GLU A 68 -3.49 10.39 11.61
C GLU A 68 -4.77 9.82 11.00
N ALA A 69 -5.75 9.53 11.86
CA ALA A 69 -7.04 8.95 11.44
C ALA A 69 -7.95 9.95 10.71
N ARG A 70 -7.76 11.26 10.90
CA ARG A 70 -8.67 12.28 10.35
C ARG A 70 -8.45 12.50 8.86
N THR A 71 -7.21 12.70 8.45
CA THR A 71 -6.85 13.00 7.05
C THR A 71 -6.51 11.75 6.26
N LEU A 72 -6.11 10.67 6.95
CA LEU A 72 -5.58 9.45 6.32
C LEU A 72 -4.39 9.76 5.38
N TYR A 73 -3.67 10.83 5.69
CA TYR A 73 -2.47 11.24 4.97
C TYR A 73 -1.29 10.35 5.38
N PRO A 74 -0.38 9.99 4.48
CA PRO A 74 0.75 9.13 4.83
C PRO A 74 1.78 9.85 5.71
N ASP A 75 2.32 9.14 6.71
CA ASP A 75 3.56 9.55 7.38
C ASP A 75 4.74 9.10 6.53
N MET A 76 5.34 10.02 5.78
CA MET A 76 6.43 9.69 4.85
C MET A 76 7.71 9.20 5.54
N ARG A 77 7.97 9.61 6.80
CA ARG A 77 9.17 9.14 7.52
C ARG A 77 9.02 7.68 7.91
N GLU A 78 7.88 7.33 8.46
CA GLU A 78 7.60 5.95 8.85
C GLU A 78 7.42 5.05 7.62
N THR A 79 6.79 5.57 6.55
CA THR A 79 6.61 4.86 5.28
C THR A 79 7.95 4.49 4.65
N LEU A 80 8.91 5.42 4.59
CA LEU A 80 10.23 5.15 4.01
C LEU A 80 10.97 4.06 4.79
N LYS A 81 11.02 4.18 6.13
CA LYS A 81 11.65 3.17 6.99
C LYS A 81 11.01 1.79 6.81
N ALA A 82 9.67 1.72 6.80
CA ALA A 82 8.97 0.47 6.63
C ALA A 82 9.23 -0.16 5.26
N THR A 83 9.31 0.66 4.20
CA THR A 83 9.67 0.22 2.85
C THR A 83 11.03 -0.45 2.83
N GLU A 84 12.06 0.20 3.41
CA GLU A 84 13.41 -0.37 3.47
C GLU A 84 13.46 -1.70 4.21
N VAL A 85 12.76 -1.81 5.36
CA VAL A 85 12.72 -3.05 6.14
C VAL A 85 12.05 -4.17 5.36
N LEU A 86 10.88 -3.89 4.78
CA LEU A 86 10.11 -4.88 4.04
C LEU A 86 10.87 -5.35 2.79
N ALA A 87 11.47 -4.44 2.03
CA ALA A 87 12.27 -4.78 0.86
C ALA A 87 13.48 -5.66 1.24
N LYS A 88 14.18 -5.35 2.33
CA LYS A 88 15.29 -6.17 2.86
C LYS A 88 14.83 -7.58 3.28
N GLU A 89 13.58 -7.72 3.69
CA GLU A 89 12.94 -8.99 4.03
C GLU A 89 12.35 -9.72 2.80
N GLY A 90 12.62 -9.23 1.59
CA GLY A 90 12.17 -9.84 0.35
C GLY A 90 10.68 -9.65 0.08
N PHE A 91 10.00 -8.70 0.74
CA PHE A 91 8.69 -8.26 0.27
C PHE A 91 8.83 -7.47 -1.03
N LEU A 92 7.71 -7.37 -1.76
CA LEU A 92 7.54 -6.55 -2.95
C LEU A 92 6.53 -5.43 -2.61
N PRO A 93 6.97 -4.33 -1.95
CA PRO A 93 6.05 -3.31 -1.47
C PRO A 93 5.58 -2.38 -2.59
N MET A 94 4.26 -2.30 -2.75
CA MET A 94 3.57 -1.22 -3.46
C MET A 94 3.20 -0.16 -2.42
N VAL A 95 3.72 1.06 -2.53
CA VAL A 95 3.72 2.01 -1.40
C VAL A 95 2.77 3.18 -1.61
N TYR A 96 1.77 3.33 -0.74
CA TYR A 96 0.93 4.54 -0.66
C TYR A 96 1.75 5.71 -0.12
N CYS A 97 1.77 6.82 -0.86
CA CYS A 97 2.62 7.96 -0.54
C CYS A 97 1.97 9.31 -0.86
N ALA A 98 2.59 10.38 -0.38
CA ALA A 98 2.23 11.74 -0.78
C ALA A 98 2.50 11.96 -2.27
N ASP A 99 1.87 12.98 -2.85
CA ASP A 99 2.19 13.50 -4.18
C ASP A 99 3.49 14.32 -4.14
N ASP A 100 4.60 13.70 -3.70
CA ASP A 100 5.93 14.30 -3.61
C ASP A 100 6.91 13.52 -4.51
N PRO A 101 7.52 14.14 -5.55
CA PRO A 101 8.44 13.46 -6.47
C PRO A 101 9.72 12.99 -5.81
N ILE A 102 10.20 13.73 -4.80
CA ILE A 102 11.41 13.38 -4.07
C ILE A 102 11.12 12.16 -3.21
N ALA A 103 10.01 12.18 -2.48
CA ALA A 103 9.63 11.06 -1.63
C ALA A 103 9.33 9.79 -2.46
N ALA A 104 8.66 9.94 -3.61
CA ALA A 104 8.44 8.83 -4.54
C ALA A 104 9.76 8.21 -5.02
N LYS A 105 10.76 9.04 -5.38
CA LYS A 105 12.08 8.53 -5.77
C LYS A 105 12.80 7.81 -4.63
N GLN A 106 12.73 8.35 -3.41
CA GLN A 106 13.32 7.70 -2.23
C GLN A 106 12.67 6.35 -1.94
N LEU A 107 11.36 6.21 -2.13
CA LEU A 107 10.66 4.93 -1.96
C LEU A 107 11.10 3.90 -3.00
N GLU A 108 11.25 4.31 -4.26
CA GLU A 108 11.83 3.46 -5.31
C GLU A 108 13.23 2.97 -4.92
N GLU A 109 14.11 3.88 -4.49
CA GLU A 109 15.48 3.57 -4.05
C GLU A 109 15.51 2.67 -2.80
N ALA A 110 14.51 2.78 -1.93
CA ALA A 110 14.33 1.93 -0.75
C ALA A 110 13.83 0.51 -1.10
N GLY A 111 13.43 0.25 -2.35
CA GLY A 111 13.00 -1.06 -2.83
C GLY A 111 11.49 -1.21 -3.04
N ALA A 112 10.74 -0.11 -3.16
CA ALA A 112 9.36 -0.17 -3.63
C ALA A 112 9.29 -0.73 -5.06
N VAL A 113 8.40 -1.69 -5.30
CA VAL A 113 8.15 -2.24 -6.64
C VAL A 113 7.10 -1.44 -7.42
N ALA A 114 6.39 -0.56 -6.72
CA ALA A 114 5.51 0.45 -7.28
C ALA A 114 5.32 1.60 -6.28
N VAL A 115 5.14 2.81 -6.77
CA VAL A 115 4.78 3.97 -5.95
C VAL A 115 3.34 4.38 -6.23
N MET A 116 2.61 4.73 -5.17
CA MET A 116 1.18 4.98 -5.23
C MET A 116 0.84 6.35 -4.64
N PRO A 117 1.15 7.45 -5.36
CA PRO A 117 0.90 8.79 -4.87
C PRO A 117 -0.60 9.09 -4.78
N LEU A 118 -0.98 9.80 -3.73
CA LEU A 118 -2.37 10.22 -3.53
C LEU A 118 -2.82 11.25 -4.57
N GLY A 119 -4.03 11.08 -5.11
CA GLY A 119 -4.67 12.13 -5.93
C GLY A 119 -5.30 13.23 -5.08
N ALA A 120 -5.96 12.82 -4.00
CA ALA A 120 -6.59 13.64 -2.96
C ALA A 120 -6.78 12.76 -1.71
N PRO A 121 -7.20 13.33 -0.55
CA PRO A 121 -7.48 12.52 0.64
C PRO A 121 -8.45 11.36 0.36
N ILE A 122 -8.21 10.23 1.02
CA ILE A 122 -9.00 8.99 0.86
C ILE A 122 -10.50 9.28 1.05
N GLY A 123 -11.32 8.81 0.12
CA GLY A 123 -12.77 8.96 0.16
C GLY A 123 -13.32 10.34 -0.19
N SER A 124 -12.47 11.30 -0.55
CA SER A 124 -12.89 12.68 -0.86
C SER A 124 -13.61 12.84 -2.22
N GLY A 125 -13.28 11.99 -3.20
CA GLY A 125 -13.84 12.07 -4.55
C GLY A 125 -13.43 13.32 -5.35
N LEU A 126 -12.40 14.05 -4.92
CA LEU A 126 -11.99 15.31 -5.55
C LEU A 126 -11.19 15.13 -6.85
N GLY A 127 -10.76 13.91 -7.16
CA GLY A 127 -9.83 13.61 -8.25
C GLY A 127 -8.42 14.11 -7.97
N ILE A 128 -7.57 14.13 -9.00
CA ILE A 128 -6.18 14.56 -8.88
C ILE A 128 -6.11 16.07 -8.66
N GLN A 129 -5.71 16.49 -7.45
CA GLN A 129 -5.58 17.90 -7.11
C GLN A 129 -4.33 18.53 -7.73
N ASN A 130 -3.22 17.78 -7.76
CA ASN A 130 -1.94 18.27 -8.23
C ASN A 130 -1.42 17.48 -9.44
N ARG A 131 -1.99 17.75 -10.60
CA ARG A 131 -1.64 17.04 -11.85
C ARG A 131 -0.18 17.25 -12.27
N VAL A 132 0.40 18.40 -11.94
CA VAL A 132 1.80 18.71 -12.26
C VAL A 132 2.71 17.77 -11.51
N THR A 133 2.51 17.64 -10.19
CA THR A 133 3.39 16.80 -9.38
C THR A 133 3.21 15.31 -9.69
N ILE A 134 1.98 14.85 -9.94
CA ILE A 134 1.76 13.48 -10.42
C ILE A 134 2.50 13.23 -11.74
N ARG A 135 2.49 14.19 -12.68
CA ARG A 135 3.24 14.05 -13.93
C ARG A 135 4.75 13.92 -13.69
N LEU A 136 5.30 14.74 -12.79
CA LEU A 136 6.72 14.66 -12.43
C LEU A 136 7.09 13.30 -11.81
N ILE A 137 6.22 12.73 -10.97
CA ILE A 137 6.41 11.38 -10.42
C ILE A 137 6.43 10.35 -11.55
N VAL A 138 5.46 10.41 -12.48
CA VAL A 138 5.39 9.48 -13.62
C VAL A 138 6.62 9.59 -14.53
N GLU A 139 7.10 10.81 -14.79
CA GLU A 139 8.28 11.05 -15.64
C GLU A 139 9.59 10.60 -14.96
N GLY A 140 9.67 10.66 -13.63
CA GLY A 140 10.89 10.36 -12.86
C GLY A 140 11.00 8.94 -12.30
N ALA A 141 9.89 8.22 -12.19
CA ALA A 141 9.87 6.88 -11.58
C ALA A 141 10.37 5.80 -12.55
N GLY A 142 11.26 4.93 -12.06
CA GLY A 142 11.69 3.71 -12.75
C GLY A 142 10.76 2.52 -12.52
N VAL A 143 9.77 2.68 -11.63
CA VAL A 143 8.79 1.67 -11.25
C VAL A 143 7.37 2.12 -11.63
N PRO A 144 6.39 1.19 -11.74
CA PRO A 144 5.00 1.56 -11.98
C PRO A 144 4.48 2.60 -10.98
N VAL A 145 3.74 3.57 -11.51
CA VAL A 145 3.07 4.62 -10.73
C VAL A 145 1.56 4.40 -10.81
N LEU A 146 0.91 4.22 -9.66
CA LEU A 146 -0.54 4.04 -9.58
C LEU A 146 -1.13 5.16 -8.72
N VAL A 147 -1.86 6.10 -9.31
CA VAL A 147 -2.56 7.10 -8.51
C VAL A 147 -3.59 6.39 -7.63
N ASP A 148 -3.40 6.49 -6.32
CA ASP A 148 -4.25 5.85 -5.33
C ASP A 148 -5.00 6.92 -4.53
N ALA A 149 -6.17 6.60 -3.99
CA ALA A 149 -7.03 7.54 -3.27
C ALA A 149 -7.52 8.76 -4.08
N GLY A 150 -8.57 9.41 -3.57
CA GLY A 150 -9.11 10.65 -4.12
C GLY A 150 -9.96 10.54 -5.39
N VAL A 151 -9.99 9.38 -6.06
CA VAL A 151 -10.81 9.17 -7.27
C VAL A 151 -12.30 9.38 -6.97
N GLY A 152 -12.95 10.20 -7.78
CA GLY A 152 -14.40 10.46 -7.75
C GLY A 152 -15.00 10.23 -9.14
N THR A 153 -15.03 11.27 -9.97
CA THR A 153 -15.46 11.24 -11.38
C THR A 153 -14.78 12.33 -12.18
#